data_AF-R1DNH2-F1
#
_entry.id   AF-R1DNH2-F1
#
_cell.length_a   1.000
_cell.length_b   1.000
_cell.length_c   1.000
_cell.angle_alpha   90.00
_cell.angle_beta   90.00
_cell.angle_gamma   90.00
#
_symmetry.space_group_name_H-M   'P 1'
#
loop_
_entity.id
_entity.type
_entity.pdbx_description
1 polymer ?
#
loop_
_entity_poly.entity_id
_entity_poly.type
_entity_poly.pdbx_seq_one_letter_code
_entity_poly.pdbx_strand_id
1 'polypeptide(L)'
;MWTQIMVLPAIFLLSLACANYSISGWVDTASSTWFTANGQRFWDWCFFYVFGGYMVEDLIVFRLGPMLLLHHIGCLAGLMFAFVVCPAGWPYFSAGAVAFEFGSALLNLYCLYPHSRYVLWAYASSMTCSNAAAGLCCAAMVLSQPSAAIGAKAFSATLTGTFILLRQKTCNDYVRKHRRAARARRKEGGGGHQRRRRWLSLPWRRAPSAACKST
;
A
#
# COMPACT_ATOMS: atom_id res chain seq x y z
N MET A 1 -6.26 -9.49 -3.04
CA MET A 1 -5.68 -9.72 -1.69
C MET A 1 -4.78 -10.95 -1.67
N TRP A 2 -5.28 -12.16 -1.93
CA TRP A 2 -4.48 -13.41 -1.89
C TRP A 2 -3.19 -13.38 -2.71
N THR A 3 -3.23 -12.79 -3.91
CA THR A 3 -2.05 -12.60 -4.75
C THR A 3 -0.95 -11.79 -4.07
N GLN A 4 -1.32 -10.72 -3.36
CA GLN A 4 -0.41 -9.78 -2.72
C GLN A 4 0.27 -10.37 -1.48
N ILE A 5 -0.45 -11.23 -0.73
CA ILE A 5 0.02 -11.78 0.55
C ILE A 5 0.60 -13.18 0.44
N MET A 6 0.24 -13.96 -0.59
CA MET A 6 0.65 -15.35 -0.73
C MET A 6 1.40 -15.60 -2.04
N VAL A 7 0.77 -15.32 -3.19
CA VAL A 7 1.32 -15.76 -4.49
C VAL A 7 2.61 -15.03 -4.83
N LEU A 8 2.62 -13.69 -4.80
CA LEU A 8 3.83 -12.92 -5.14
C LEU A 8 4.97 -13.15 -4.14
N PRO A 9 4.75 -13.14 -2.81
CA PRO A 9 5.78 -13.54 -1.86
C PRO A 9 6.30 -14.96 -2.07
N ALA A 10 5.43 -15.93 -2.37
CA ALA A 10 5.85 -17.31 -2.60
C ALA A 10 6.73 -17.42 -3.86
N ILE A 11 6.32 -16.81 -4.97
CA ILE A 11 7.13 -16.80 -6.20
C ILE A 11 8.48 -16.11 -5.95
N PHE A 12 8.48 -14.97 -5.25
CA PHE A 12 9.72 -14.29 -4.86
C PHE A 12 10.64 -15.20 -4.02
N LEU A 13 10.10 -15.89 -3.02
CA LEU A 13 10.87 -16.82 -2.18
C LEU A 13 11.41 -18.02 -2.98
N LEU A 14 10.66 -18.50 -3.96
CA LEU A 14 11.10 -19.58 -4.85
C LEU A 14 12.23 -19.12 -5.78
N SER A 15 12.14 -17.91 -6.35
CA SER A 15 13.25 -17.29 -7.08
C SER A 15 14.49 -17.13 -6.19
N LEU A 16 14.30 -16.66 -4.96
CA LEU A 16 15.38 -16.48 -4.00
C LEU A 16 16.01 -17.81 -3.57
N ALA A 17 15.21 -18.88 -3.42
CA ALA A 17 15.69 -20.23 -3.13
C ALA A 17 16.54 -20.79 -4.28
N CYS A 18 16.15 -20.55 -5.54
CA CYS A 18 16.97 -20.88 -6.72
C CYS A 18 18.31 -20.14 -6.75
N ALA A 19 18.42 -19.01 -6.04
CA ALA A 19 19.64 -18.25 -5.83
C ALA A 19 20.32 -18.53 -4.48
N ASN A 20 20.11 -19.72 -3.90
CA ASN A 20 20.68 -20.15 -2.61
C ASN A 20 20.38 -19.18 -1.46
N TYR A 21 19.17 -18.62 -1.44
CA TYR A 21 18.72 -17.65 -0.44
C TYR A 21 19.55 -16.36 -0.36
N SER A 22 20.24 -16.01 -1.45
CA SER A 22 21.11 -14.85 -1.51
C SER A 22 20.64 -13.85 -2.57
N ILE A 23 20.33 -12.61 -2.17
CA ILE A 23 20.02 -11.55 -3.13
C ILE A 23 21.24 -11.22 -3.99
N SER A 24 22.45 -11.17 -3.42
CA SER A 24 23.66 -10.92 -4.22
C SER A 24 23.90 -12.06 -5.21
N GLY A 25 23.73 -13.32 -4.79
CA GLY A 25 23.81 -14.47 -5.70
C GLY A 25 22.75 -14.43 -6.80
N TRP A 26 21.56 -13.92 -6.50
CA TRP A 26 20.51 -13.71 -7.50
C TRP A 26 20.88 -12.61 -8.47
N VAL A 27 21.47 -11.51 -8.01
CA VAL A 27 21.98 -10.41 -8.88
C VAL A 27 23.03 -10.93 -9.84
N ASP A 28 24.00 -11.71 -9.35
CA ASP A 28 25.07 -12.28 -10.19
C ASP A 28 24.47 -13.18 -11.27
N THR A 29 23.56 -14.07 -10.88
CA THR A 29 22.82 -14.92 -11.82
C THR A 29 22.03 -14.09 -12.83
N ALA A 30 21.35 -13.05 -12.35
CA ALA A 30 20.48 -12.22 -13.17
C ALA A 30 21.21 -11.31 -14.16
N SER A 31 22.45 -10.96 -13.84
CA SER A 31 23.31 -10.15 -14.69
C SER A 31 23.82 -10.88 -15.93
N SER A 32 23.86 -12.22 -15.88
CA SER A 32 24.45 -13.03 -16.95
C SER A 32 23.49 -13.28 -18.12
N THR A 33 22.29 -13.79 -17.85
CA THR A 33 21.32 -14.20 -18.87
C THR A 33 19.97 -14.60 -18.23
N TRP A 34 18.88 -14.54 -18.99
CA TRP A 34 17.57 -15.09 -18.60
C TRP A 34 17.51 -16.62 -18.71
N PHE A 35 18.50 -17.21 -19.38
CA PHE A 35 18.67 -18.65 -19.63
C PHE A 35 19.98 -19.11 -18.99
N THR A 36 19.89 -19.81 -17.86
CA THR A 36 21.07 -20.31 -17.13
C THR A 36 21.45 -21.72 -17.59
N ALA A 37 22.61 -22.22 -17.17
CA ALA A 37 23.03 -23.61 -17.40
C ALA A 37 22.04 -24.65 -16.82
N ASN A 38 21.26 -24.26 -15.80
CA ASN A 38 20.25 -25.08 -15.15
C ASN A 38 18.84 -24.89 -15.74
N GLY A 39 18.71 -24.19 -16.88
CA GLY A 39 17.45 -23.88 -17.55
C GLY A 39 17.01 -22.42 -17.41
N GLN A 40 15.75 -22.16 -17.79
CA GLN A 40 15.15 -20.83 -17.69
C GLN A 40 15.03 -20.40 -16.22
N ARG A 41 15.17 -19.09 -15.95
CA ARG A 41 14.84 -18.49 -14.64
C ARG A 41 13.33 -18.50 -14.41
N PHE A 42 12.76 -19.70 -14.32
CA PHE A 42 11.33 -19.97 -14.41
C PHE A 42 10.51 -19.11 -13.44
N TRP A 43 10.91 -19.05 -12.17
CA TRP A 43 10.20 -18.27 -11.16
C TRP A 43 10.25 -16.76 -11.40
N ASP A 44 11.29 -16.25 -12.06
CA ASP A 44 11.40 -14.84 -12.43
C ASP A 44 10.43 -14.50 -13.56
N TRP A 45 10.31 -15.39 -14.55
CA TRP A 45 9.27 -15.30 -15.56
C TRP A 45 7.87 -15.44 -14.97
N CYS A 46 7.65 -16.37 -14.03
CA CYS A 46 6.38 -16.48 -13.32
C CYS A 46 6.03 -15.20 -12.58
N PHE A 47 6.98 -14.58 -11.86
CA PHE A 47 6.75 -13.32 -11.17
C PHE A 47 6.36 -12.23 -12.17
N PHE A 48 7.08 -12.12 -13.29
CA PHE A 48 6.79 -11.18 -14.35
C PHE A 48 5.37 -11.35 -14.92
N TYR A 49 5.00 -12.57 -15.29
CA TYR A 49 3.68 -12.86 -15.87
C TYR A 49 2.55 -12.70 -14.86
N VAL A 50 2.74 -13.15 -13.62
CA VAL A 50 1.71 -13.07 -12.59
C VAL A 50 1.51 -11.61 -12.18
N PHE A 51 2.57 -10.90 -11.80
CA PHE A 51 2.47 -9.50 -11.40
C PHE A 51 1.95 -8.62 -12.56
N GLY A 52 2.53 -8.75 -13.75
CA GLY A 52 2.09 -8.00 -14.92
C GLY A 52 0.66 -8.35 -15.35
N GLY A 53 0.32 -9.64 -15.33
CA GLY A 53 -1.02 -10.14 -15.68
C GLY A 53 -2.11 -9.55 -14.80
N TYR A 54 -1.91 -9.53 -13.47
CA TYR A 54 -2.86 -8.91 -12.56
C TYR A 54 -3.00 -7.40 -12.78
N MET A 55 -1.89 -6.70 -13.03
CA MET A 55 -1.96 -5.26 -13.29
C MET A 55 -2.72 -4.96 -14.60
N VAL A 56 -2.56 -5.80 -15.63
CA VAL A 56 -3.30 -5.68 -16.90
C VAL A 56 -4.76 -6.08 -16.74
N GLU A 57 -5.05 -7.16 -16.03
CA GLU A 57 -6.40 -7.60 -15.70
C GLU A 57 -7.19 -6.46 -15.04
N ASP A 58 -6.61 -5.83 -14.01
CA ASP A 58 -7.27 -4.74 -13.29
C ASP A 58 -7.56 -3.53 -14.18
N LEU A 59 -6.70 -3.26 -15.17
CA LEU A 59 -6.91 -2.18 -16.16
C LEU A 59 -8.02 -2.48 -17.16
N ILE A 60 -8.22 -3.76 -17.51
CA ILE A 60 -9.21 -4.18 -18.52
C ILE A 60 -10.58 -4.41 -17.86
N VAL A 61 -10.60 -5.07 -16.70
CA VAL A 61 -11.83 -5.56 -16.05
C VAL A 61 -12.49 -4.46 -15.22
N PHE A 62 -11.71 -3.61 -14.56
CA PHE A 62 -12.23 -2.62 -13.61
C PHE A 62 -12.07 -1.19 -14.10
N ARG A 63 -13.06 -0.34 -13.80
CA ARG A 63 -12.93 1.12 -13.96
C ARG A 63 -12.14 1.70 -12.79
N LEU A 64 -10.82 1.73 -12.94
CA LEU A 64 -9.92 2.26 -11.93
C LEU A 64 -10.05 3.79 -11.82
N GLY A 65 -10.08 4.30 -10.59
CA GLY A 65 -9.94 5.74 -10.37
C GLY A 65 -8.56 6.24 -10.86
N PRO A 66 -8.42 7.53 -11.21
CA PRO A 66 -7.19 8.06 -11.85
C PRO A 66 -5.90 7.74 -11.08
N MET A 67 -5.99 7.76 -9.76
CA MET A 67 -4.88 7.47 -8.87
C MET A 67 -4.43 6.00 -8.91
N LEU A 68 -5.40 5.08 -8.94
CA LEU A 68 -5.13 3.64 -9.01
C LEU A 68 -4.68 3.25 -10.42
N LEU A 69 -5.21 3.91 -11.44
CA LEU A 69 -4.76 3.79 -12.84
C LEU A 69 -3.28 4.17 -12.99
N LEU A 70 -2.88 5.34 -12.48
CA LEU A 70 -1.48 5.77 -12.50
C LEU A 70 -0.56 4.80 -11.75
N HIS A 71 -1.05 4.21 -10.65
CA HIS A 71 -0.32 3.19 -9.93
C HIS A 71 -0.09 1.93 -10.80
N HIS A 72 -1.13 1.40 -11.45
CA HIS A 72 -1.00 0.20 -12.29
C HIS A 72 -0.09 0.44 -13.49
N ILE A 73 -0.24 1.58 -14.17
CA ILE A 73 0.63 1.97 -15.28
C ILE A 73 2.09 2.07 -14.81
N GLY A 74 2.33 2.72 -13.66
CA GLY A 74 3.68 2.81 -13.11
C GLY A 74 4.25 1.44 -12.70
N CYS A 75 3.44 0.53 -12.16
CA CYS A 75 3.84 -0.83 -11.82
C CYS A 75 4.27 -1.61 -13.07
N LEU A 76 3.49 -1.51 -14.15
CA LEU A 76 3.83 -2.11 -15.45
C LEU A 76 5.09 -1.50 -16.05
N ALA A 77 5.22 -0.17 -16.03
CA ALA A 77 6.41 0.51 -16.52
C ALA A 77 7.67 0.09 -15.73
N GLY A 78 7.58 0.05 -14.40
CA GLY A 78 8.65 -0.43 -13.53
C GLY A 78 9.00 -1.89 -13.79
N LEU A 79 7.99 -2.74 -13.97
CA LEU A 79 8.15 -4.16 -14.28
C LEU A 79 8.91 -4.37 -15.60
N MET A 80 8.45 -3.71 -16.68
CA MET A 80 9.11 -3.80 -17.99
C MET A 80 10.54 -3.27 -17.93
N PHE A 81 10.74 -2.16 -17.23
CA PHE A 81 12.07 -1.59 -17.07
C PHE A 81 13.01 -2.52 -16.31
N ALA A 82 12.59 -3.05 -15.15
CA ALA A 82 13.41 -3.94 -14.36
C ALA A 82 13.71 -5.26 -15.08
N PHE A 83 12.73 -5.83 -15.77
CA PHE A 83 12.87 -7.12 -16.43
C PHE A 83 13.62 -7.03 -17.77
N VAL A 84 13.42 -5.98 -18.56
CA VAL A 84 14.01 -5.89 -19.91
C VAL A 84 15.27 -5.04 -19.93
N VAL A 85 15.22 -3.85 -19.32
CA VAL A 85 16.30 -2.85 -19.39
C VAL A 85 17.37 -3.15 -18.34
N CYS A 86 16.96 -3.70 -17.20
CA CYS A 86 17.77 -3.75 -16.00
C CYS A 86 17.82 -5.14 -15.32
N PRO A 87 18.21 -6.23 -16.01
CA PRO A 87 18.12 -7.59 -15.47
C PRO A 87 18.82 -7.80 -14.12
N ALA A 88 20.00 -7.21 -13.92
CA ALA A 88 20.71 -7.28 -12.64
C ALA A 88 19.96 -6.59 -11.48
N GLY A 89 19.05 -5.68 -11.77
CA GLY A 89 18.22 -4.98 -10.79
C GLY A 89 16.94 -5.74 -10.45
N TRP A 90 16.63 -6.81 -11.18
CA TRP A 90 15.44 -7.63 -11.00
C TRP A 90 15.21 -8.14 -9.56
N PRO A 91 16.23 -8.65 -8.84
CA PRO A 91 16.03 -9.15 -7.47
C PRO A 91 15.54 -8.05 -6.52
N TYR A 92 16.14 -6.86 -6.62
CA TYR A 92 15.77 -5.71 -5.81
C TYR A 92 14.42 -5.13 -6.20
N PHE A 93 14.11 -5.08 -7.50
CA PHE A 93 12.78 -4.70 -7.98
C PHE A 93 11.70 -5.63 -7.42
N SER A 94 11.91 -6.94 -7.53
CA SER A 94 10.96 -7.95 -7.07
C SER A 94 10.75 -7.86 -5.55
N ALA A 95 11.82 -7.70 -4.77
CA ALA A 95 11.74 -7.47 -3.33
C ALA A 95 10.96 -6.20 -2.98
N GLY A 96 11.23 -5.09 -3.67
CA GLY A 96 10.53 -3.83 -3.49
C GLY A 96 9.05 -3.89 -3.87
N ALA A 97 8.73 -4.57 -4.96
CA ALA A 97 7.35 -4.81 -5.40
C ALA A 97 6.58 -5.64 -4.36
N VAL A 98 7.15 -6.74 -3.87
CA VAL A 98 6.56 -7.55 -2.79
C VAL A 98 6.36 -6.72 -1.51
N ALA A 99 7.33 -5.89 -1.14
CA ALA A 99 7.20 -5.00 0.00
C ALA A 99 6.01 -4.04 -0.17
N PHE A 100 5.89 -3.38 -1.33
CA PHE A 100 4.75 -2.53 -1.65
C PHE A 100 3.42 -3.30 -1.59
N GLU A 101 3.35 -4.49 -2.19
CA GLU A 101 2.12 -5.30 -2.16
C GLU A 101 1.69 -5.67 -0.74
N PHE A 102 2.63 -5.97 0.14
CA PHE A 102 2.34 -6.24 1.55
C PHE A 102 1.64 -5.06 2.23
N GLY A 103 2.14 -3.83 2.05
CA GLY A 103 1.49 -2.63 2.58
C GLY A 103 0.08 -2.39 2.01
N SER A 104 -0.09 -2.68 0.72
CA SER A 104 -1.37 -2.53 0.01
C SER A 104 -2.39 -3.62 0.41
N ALA A 105 -1.95 -4.80 0.80
CA ALA A 105 -2.84 -5.83 1.34
C ALA A 105 -3.51 -5.39 2.64
N LEU A 106 -2.81 -4.66 3.51
CA LEU A 106 -3.40 -4.11 4.74
C LEU A 106 -4.36 -2.95 4.45
N LEU A 107 -4.20 -2.23 3.33
CA LEU A 107 -5.22 -1.29 2.86
C LEU A 107 -6.52 -2.04 2.51
N ASN A 108 -6.42 -3.17 1.79
CA ASN A 108 -7.57 -3.99 1.47
C ASN A 108 -8.28 -4.50 2.73
N LEU A 109 -7.52 -4.93 3.74
CA LEU A 109 -8.09 -5.33 5.02
C LEU A 109 -8.77 -4.15 5.74
N TYR A 110 -8.18 -2.96 5.69
CA TYR A 110 -8.80 -1.75 6.23
C TYR A 110 -10.09 -1.36 5.49
N CYS A 111 -10.15 -1.52 4.17
CA CYS A 111 -11.38 -1.29 3.40
C CYS A 111 -12.52 -2.24 3.80
N LEU A 112 -12.20 -3.48 4.22
CA LEU A 112 -13.18 -4.44 4.73
C LEU A 112 -13.62 -4.11 6.17
N TYR A 113 -12.71 -3.63 7.01
CA TYR A 113 -12.99 -3.33 8.42
C TYR A 113 -12.65 -1.87 8.80
N PRO A 114 -13.27 -0.87 8.15
CA PRO A 114 -12.89 0.53 8.31
C PRO A 114 -13.21 1.09 9.69
N HIS A 115 -14.00 0.40 10.51
CA HIS A 115 -14.35 0.87 11.86
C HIS A 115 -13.29 0.48 12.92
N SER A 116 -12.41 -0.48 12.60
CA SER A 116 -11.42 -0.98 13.55
C SER A 116 -10.19 -0.07 13.60
N ARG A 117 -9.94 0.51 14.78
CA ARG A 117 -8.72 1.31 15.02
C ARG A 117 -7.45 0.46 14.94
N TYR A 118 -7.54 -0.82 15.31
CA TYR A 118 -6.41 -1.74 15.21
C TYR A 118 -5.99 -1.97 13.76
N VAL A 119 -6.98 -2.18 12.88
CA VAL A 119 -6.72 -2.37 11.45
C VAL A 119 -6.18 -1.08 10.81
N LEU A 120 -6.69 0.09 11.21
CA LEU A 120 -6.14 1.38 10.75
C LEU A 120 -4.66 1.55 11.11
N TRP A 121 -4.29 1.24 12.36
CA TRP A 121 -2.90 1.38 12.80
C TRP A 121 -2.00 0.31 12.21
N ALA A 122 -2.47 -0.93 12.07
CA ALA A 122 -1.75 -1.98 11.34
C ALA A 122 -1.49 -1.57 9.88
N TYR A 123 -2.50 -1.01 9.20
CA TYR A 123 -2.36 -0.43 7.88
C TYR A 123 -1.33 0.70 7.85
N ALA A 124 -1.41 1.68 8.75
CA ALA A 124 -0.50 2.82 8.76
C ALA A 124 0.97 2.42 9.02
N SER A 125 1.19 1.51 9.98
CA SER A 125 2.51 0.96 10.27
C SER A 125 3.05 0.15 9.10
N SER A 126 2.24 -0.78 8.56
CA SER A 126 2.62 -1.60 7.41
C SER A 126 2.92 -0.75 6.17
N MET A 127 2.14 0.29 5.91
CA MET A 127 2.38 1.22 4.81
C MET A 127 3.72 1.95 4.95
N THR A 128 4.05 2.40 6.16
CA THR A 128 5.32 3.09 6.44
C THR A 128 6.51 2.14 6.30
N CYS A 129 6.43 0.94 6.89
CA CYS A 129 7.48 -0.07 6.82
C CYS A 129 7.70 -0.57 5.38
N SER A 130 6.63 -0.85 4.64
CA SER A 130 6.72 -1.26 3.23
C SER A 130 7.31 -0.18 2.34
N ASN A 131 6.94 1.08 2.54
CA ASN A 131 7.55 2.20 1.81
C ASN A 131 9.05 2.32 2.09
N ALA A 132 9.47 2.20 3.36
CA ALA A 132 10.88 2.21 3.73
C ALA A 132 11.64 1.04 3.10
N ALA A 133 11.10 -0.18 3.19
CA ALA A 133 11.70 -1.38 2.61
C ALA A 133 11.85 -1.27 1.08
N ALA A 134 10.82 -0.79 0.37
CA ALA A 134 10.89 -0.56 -1.06
C ALA A 134 11.89 0.55 -1.43
N GLY A 135 11.98 1.62 -0.63
CA GLY A 135 12.99 2.66 -0.79
C GLY A 135 14.42 2.10 -0.66
N LEU A 136 14.65 1.23 0.33
CA LEU A 136 15.94 0.55 0.50
C LEU A 136 16.25 -0.39 -0.67
N CYS A 137 15.27 -1.13 -1.18
CA CYS A 137 15.43 -1.98 -2.36
C CYS A 137 15.78 -1.15 -3.60
N CYS A 138 15.12 -0.01 -3.81
CA CYS A 138 15.45 0.90 -4.91
C CYS A 138 16.86 1.49 -4.77
N ALA A 139 17.27 1.88 -3.55
CA ALA A 139 18.62 2.34 -3.31
C ALA A 139 19.66 1.24 -3.63
N ALA A 140 19.42 0.02 -3.16
CA ALA A 140 20.27 -1.14 -3.45
C ALA A 140 20.35 -1.44 -4.96
N MET A 141 19.22 -1.38 -5.67
CA MET A 141 19.17 -1.51 -7.13
C MET A 141 20.06 -0.47 -7.82
N VAL A 142 19.92 0.81 -7.45
CA VAL A 142 20.70 1.91 -8.04
C VAL A 142 22.19 1.80 -7.73
N LEU A 143 22.55 1.40 -6.50
CA LEU A 143 23.94 1.29 -6.05
C LEU A 143 24.65 0.05 -6.59
N SER A 144 23.93 -1.06 -6.78
CA SER A 144 24.47 -2.31 -7.33
C SER A 144 24.82 -2.22 -8.82
N GLN A 145 24.48 -1.12 -9.48
CA GLN A 145 24.66 -0.93 -10.91
C GLN A 145 25.47 0.32 -11.24
N PRO A 146 26.77 0.36 -10.90
CA PRO A 146 27.61 1.52 -11.14
C PRO A 146 27.65 1.92 -12.62
N SER A 147 27.65 0.96 -13.54
CA SER A 147 27.67 1.16 -15.00
C SER A 147 26.31 1.49 -15.64
N ALA A 148 25.20 1.38 -14.91
CA ALA A 148 23.89 1.75 -15.47
C ALA A 148 23.83 3.26 -15.78
N ALA A 149 23.24 3.59 -16.93
CA ALA A 149 23.06 4.97 -17.36
C ALA A 149 22.35 5.81 -16.27
N ILE A 150 22.75 7.06 -16.11
CA ILE A 150 22.18 7.97 -15.10
C ILE A 150 20.65 8.05 -15.25
N GLY A 151 20.14 8.03 -16.48
CA GLY A 151 18.71 8.00 -16.77
C GLY A 151 17.97 6.79 -16.16
N ALA A 152 18.58 5.60 -16.17
CA ALA A 152 18.02 4.38 -15.59
C ALA A 152 17.90 4.48 -14.06
N LYS A 153 18.93 5.06 -13.41
CA LYS A 153 18.95 5.32 -11.97
C LYS A 153 17.91 6.36 -11.58
N ALA A 154 17.85 7.47 -12.34
CA ALA A 154 16.87 8.53 -12.14
C ALA A 154 15.44 8.03 -12.32
N PHE A 155 15.19 7.20 -13.35
CA PHE A 155 13.88 6.59 -13.57
C PHE A 155 13.43 5.76 -12.37
N SER A 156 14.28 4.85 -11.88
CA SER A 156 13.98 3.96 -10.76
C SER A 156 13.69 4.74 -9.47
N ALA A 157 14.53 5.75 -9.17
CA ALA A 157 14.38 6.60 -7.99
C ALA A 157 13.11 7.46 -8.06
N THR A 158 12.83 8.07 -9.20
CA THR A 158 11.63 8.89 -9.40
C THR A 158 10.38 8.04 -9.29
N LEU A 159 10.31 6.90 -9.98
CA LEU A 159 9.13 6.03 -9.95
C LEU A 159 8.83 5.53 -8.53
N THR A 160 9.85 5.01 -7.84
CA THR A 160 9.71 4.52 -6.46
C THR A 160 9.34 5.65 -5.50
N GLY A 161 9.99 6.81 -5.62
CA GLY A 161 9.72 7.99 -4.80
C GLY A 161 8.28 8.48 -4.99
N THR A 162 7.81 8.58 -6.23
CA THR A 162 6.42 8.91 -6.55
C THR A 162 5.46 7.92 -5.89
N PHE A 163 5.69 6.61 -5.99
CA PHE A 163 4.86 5.62 -5.32
C PHE A 163 4.85 5.73 -3.80
N ILE A 164 6.01 5.92 -3.17
CA ILE A 164 6.09 6.12 -1.71
C ILE A 164 5.26 7.33 -1.29
N LEU A 165 5.45 8.47 -1.97
CA LEU A 165 4.73 9.72 -1.66
C LEU A 165 3.22 9.55 -1.82
N LEU A 166 2.81 8.98 -2.94
CA LEU A 166 1.41 8.75 -3.28
C LEU A 166 0.74 7.80 -2.27
N ARG A 167 1.36 6.66 -1.96
CA ARG A 167 0.86 5.68 -1.00
C ARG A 167 0.80 6.25 0.42
N GLN A 168 1.84 6.95 0.85
CA GLN A 168 1.89 7.55 2.19
C GLN A 168 0.88 8.69 2.33
N LYS A 169 0.69 9.50 1.28
CA LYS A 169 -0.35 10.54 1.26
C LYS A 169 -1.74 9.92 1.46
N THR A 170 -2.08 8.90 0.68
CA THR A 170 -3.36 8.19 0.82
C THR A 170 -3.56 7.62 2.22
N CYS A 171 -2.54 6.99 2.81
CA CYS A 171 -2.59 6.51 4.18
C CYS A 171 -2.84 7.65 5.20
N ASN A 172 -2.10 8.75 5.08
CA ASN A 172 -2.25 9.90 5.96
C ASN A 172 -3.65 10.52 5.88
N ASP A 173 -4.26 10.54 4.70
CA ASP A 173 -5.62 11.04 4.50
C ASP A 173 -6.66 10.15 5.23
N TYR A 174 -6.52 8.83 5.17
CA TYR A 174 -7.37 7.91 5.95
C TYR A 174 -7.20 8.10 7.46
N VAL A 175 -5.96 8.21 7.95
CA VAL A 175 -5.68 8.45 9.38
C VAL A 175 -6.28 9.79 9.83
N ARG A 176 -6.13 10.85 9.02
CA ARG A 176 -6.71 12.17 9.30
C ARG A 176 -8.23 12.13 9.35
N LYS A 177 -8.87 11.44 8.40
CA LYS A 177 -10.33 11.24 8.36
C LYS A 177 -10.82 10.57 9.65
N HIS A 178 -10.14 9.52 10.11
CA HIS A 178 -10.48 8.85 11.37
C HIS A 178 -10.31 9.73 12.61
N ARG A 179 -9.20 10.48 12.68
CA ARG A 179 -8.98 11.42 13.80
C ARG A 179 -10.06 12.50 13.85
N ARG A 180 -10.49 13.02 12.70
CA ARG A 180 -11.59 13.99 12.60
C ARG A 180 -12.91 13.38 13.06
N ALA A 181 -13.25 12.17 12.60
CA ALA A 181 -14.46 11.47 13.03
C ALA A 181 -14.47 11.18 14.55
N ALA A 182 -13.33 10.77 15.12
CA ALA A 182 -13.20 10.54 16.55
C ALA A 182 -13.36 11.84 17.37
N ARG A 183 -12.83 12.97 16.88
CA ARG A 183 -13.01 14.29 17.50
C ARG A 183 -14.47 14.75 17.45
N ALA A 184 -15.17 14.53 16.33
CA ALA A 184 -16.60 14.86 16.20
C ALA A 184 -17.45 14.08 17.22
N ARG A 185 -17.25 12.76 17.32
CA ARG A 185 -17.95 11.91 18.32
C ARG A 185 -17.69 12.35 19.76
N ARG A 186 -16.48 12.81 20.09
CA ARG A 186 -16.16 13.36 21.43
C ARG A 186 -16.92 14.66 21.72
N LYS A 187 -17.06 15.55 20.73
CA LYS A 187 -17.84 16.79 20.88
C LYS A 187 -19.33 16.51 21.08
N GLU A 188 -19.89 15.55 20.34
CA GLU A 188 -21.29 15.14 20.48
C GLU A 188 -21.55 14.43 21.83
N GLY A 189 -20.65 13.53 22.25
CA GLY A 189 -20.76 12.84 23.55
C GLY A 189 -20.59 13.78 24.75
N GLY A 190 -19.72 14.79 24.64
CA GLY A 190 -19.55 15.84 25.67
C GLY A 190 -20.76 16.79 25.75
N GLY A 191 -21.34 17.15 24.60
CA GLY A 191 -22.54 17.98 24.53
C GLY A 191 -23.80 17.29 25.05
N GLY A 192 -23.94 15.97 24.85
CA GLY A 192 -25.08 15.19 25.35
C GLY A 192 -25.15 15.14 26.89
N HIS A 193 -24.01 15.02 27.57
CA HIS A 193 -23.96 15.01 29.03
C HIS A 193 -24.22 16.41 29.61
N GLN A 194 -23.76 17.47 28.94
CA GLN A 194 -23.98 18.86 29.35
C GLN A 194 -25.42 19.33 29.07
N ARG A 195 -26.05 18.90 27.97
CA ARG A 195 -27.49 19.12 27.71
C ARG A 195 -28.37 18.38 28.71
N ARG A 196 -28.08 17.10 29.03
CA ARG A 196 -28.86 16.35 30.04
C ARG A 196 -28.77 16.99 31.43
N ARG A 197 -27.60 17.50 31.84
CA ARG A 197 -27.47 18.22 33.13
C ARG A 197 -28.21 19.55 33.13
N ARG A 198 -28.23 20.30 32.01
CA ARG A 198 -28.98 21.56 31.90
C ARG A 198 -30.50 21.37 31.93
N TRP A 199 -30.99 20.27 31.38
CA TRP A 199 -32.42 19.91 31.45
C TRP A 199 -32.85 19.51 32.87
N LEU A 200 -31.97 18.86 33.63
CA LEU A 200 -32.25 18.46 35.02
C LEU A 200 -32.03 19.59 36.04
N SER A 201 -31.39 20.70 35.65
CA SER A 201 -31.14 21.86 36.51
C SER A 201 -32.07 23.06 36.22
N LEU A 202 -33.08 22.88 35.38
CA LEU A 202 -34.11 23.90 35.18
C LEU A 202 -35.10 23.81 36.35
N PRO A 203 -35.25 24.85 37.19
CA PRO A 203 -36.31 24.87 38.18
C PRO A 203 -37.64 24.82 37.42
N TRP A 204 -38.45 23.81 37.75
CA TRP A 204 -39.78 23.57 37.23
C TRP A 204 -40.54 24.90 37.07
N ARG A 205 -40.67 25.37 35.83
CA ARG A 205 -41.58 26.47 35.52
C ARG A 205 -42.98 25.99 35.86
N ARG A 206 -43.61 26.75 36.76
CA ARG A 206 -45.00 26.65 37.20
C ARG A 206 -45.91 26.25 36.03
N ALA A 207 -46.69 25.19 36.24
CA ALA A 207 -47.82 24.85 35.41
C ALA A 207 -48.75 26.08 35.31
N PRO A 208 -49.29 26.42 34.12
CA PRO A 208 -50.34 27.41 34.01
C PRO A 208 -51.59 26.90 34.74
N SER A 209 -52.10 27.69 35.67
CA SER A 209 -53.39 27.48 36.31
C SER A 209 -54.50 27.45 35.24
N ALA A 210 -55.22 26.34 35.14
CA ALA A 210 -56.43 26.25 34.33
C ALA A 210 -57.49 27.19 34.88
N ALA A 211 -57.83 28.23 34.13
CA ALA A 211 -58.97 29.09 34.41
C ALA A 211 -60.25 28.33 34.07
N CYS A 212 -61.00 27.96 35.10
CA CYS A 212 -62.37 27.45 34.98
C CYS A 212 -63.28 28.63 34.62
N LYS A 213 -63.87 28.63 33.42
CA LYS A 213 -64.98 29.53 33.08
C LYS A 213 -66.27 28.74 33.28
N SER A 214 -67.05 29.16 34.26
CA SER A 214 -68.44 28.75 34.46
C SER A 214 -69.34 29.48 33.45
N THR A 215 -70.17 28.71 32.75
CA THR A 215 -71.44 29.15 32.16
C THR A 215 -72.56 28.53 32.96
#